data_AF-A0AAD5A3W2-F1
#
_entry.id   AF-A0AAD5A3W2-F1
#
_cell.length_a   1.000
_cell.length_b   1.000
_cell.length_c   1.000
_cell.angle_alpha   90.00
_cell.angle_beta   90.00
_cell.angle_gamma   90.00
#
_symmetry.space_group_name_H-M   'P 1'
#
loop_
_entity.id
_entity.type
_entity.pdbx_description
1 polymer ?
#
loop_
_entity_poly.entity_id
_entity_poly.type
_entity_poly.pdbx_seq_one_letter_code
_entity_poly.pdbx_strand_id
1 'polypeptide(L)' 'FEQLAAFGAEVSSEACRELGFSSNLLCSSCDLLGEFSLMQLEPFCRKCCQEEAQFESRKLYPGAILEVCG' A
#
# COMPACT_ATOMS: atom_id res chain seq x y z
N PHE A 1 -13.26 -18.95 -23.24
CA PHE A 1 -14.11 -17.78 -23.01
C PHE A 1 -13.90 -17.35 -21.57
N GLU A 2 -12.73 -16.88 -21.20
CA GLU A 2 -12.16 -15.52 -21.40
C GLU A 2 -12.02 -14.89 -20.01
N GLN A 3 -10.86 -15.13 -19.37
CA GLN A 3 -10.37 -14.26 -18.30
C GLN A 3 -9.89 -12.98 -18.99
N LEU A 4 -10.78 -11.98 -19.02
CA LEU A 4 -10.45 -10.63 -19.42
C LEU A 4 -9.54 -10.00 -18.37
N ALA A 5 -8.38 -9.58 -18.83
CA ALA A 5 -7.34 -8.90 -18.08
C ALA A 5 -7.87 -7.64 -17.35
N ALA A 6 -7.51 -7.50 -16.07
CA ALA A 6 -7.39 -6.21 -15.42
C ALA A 6 -5.90 -5.92 -15.20
N PHE A 7 -5.49 -4.73 -15.61
CA PHE A 7 -4.13 -4.19 -15.61
C PHE A 7 -3.43 -4.33 -14.25
N GLY A 8 -2.24 -4.97 -14.24
CA GLY A 8 -1.40 -5.16 -13.05
C GLY A 8 -1.32 -6.64 -12.71
N ALA A 9 -0.24 -7.30 -13.14
CA ALA A 9 -0.08 -8.75 -12.94
C ALA A 9 -0.15 -9.10 -11.45
N GLU A 10 -1.34 -9.52 -11.02
CA GLU A 10 -1.62 -10.07 -9.71
C GLU A 10 -0.79 -11.34 -9.54
N VAL A 11 0.35 -11.22 -8.87
CA VAL A 11 0.82 -12.32 -8.04
C VAL A 11 -0.35 -12.58 -7.10
N SER A 12 -0.89 -13.80 -7.07
CA SER A 12 -2.07 -14.09 -6.25
C SER A 12 -1.80 -13.67 -4.79
N SER A 13 -2.83 -13.25 -4.07
CA SER A 13 -2.67 -12.80 -2.68
C SER A 13 -1.95 -13.83 -1.80
N GLU A 14 -2.04 -15.12 -2.14
CA GLU A 14 -1.30 -16.20 -1.51
C GLU A 14 0.21 -16.13 -1.76
N ALA A 15 0.65 -15.88 -2.99
CA ALA A 15 2.07 -15.81 -3.32
C ALA A 15 2.75 -14.56 -2.69
N CYS A 16 2.02 -13.46 -2.51
CA CYS A 16 2.52 -12.33 -1.71
C CYS A 16 2.70 -12.71 -0.23
N ARG A 17 1.79 -13.50 0.34
CA ARG A 17 1.90 -14.00 1.72
C ARG A 17 3.05 -14.99 1.88
N GLU A 18 3.33 -15.83 0.90
CA GLU A 18 4.50 -16.73 0.90
C GLU A 18 5.82 -15.96 0.89
N LEU A 19 5.86 -14.81 0.21
CA LEU A 19 6.99 -13.88 0.22
C LEU A 19 7.09 -13.05 1.52
N GLY A 20 6.13 -13.20 2.44
CA GLY A 20 6.09 -12.48 3.71
C GLY A 20 5.45 -11.08 3.64
N PHE A 21 4.82 -10.73 2.51
CA PHE A 21 4.11 -9.46 2.34
C PHE A 21 2.65 -9.56 2.82
N SER A 22 2.16 -8.47 3.43
CA SER A 22 0.76 -8.32 3.79
C SER A 22 -0.09 -8.06 2.54
N SER A 23 -1.35 -8.53 2.55
CA SER A 23 -2.31 -8.23 1.48
C SER A 23 -2.71 -6.75 1.40
N ASN A 24 -2.44 -5.97 2.45
CA ASN A 24 -2.71 -4.53 2.51
C ASN A 24 -1.43 -3.70 2.41
N LEU A 25 -0.39 -4.24 1.76
CA LEU A 25 0.89 -3.55 1.60
C LEU A 25 0.70 -2.30 0.74
N LEU A 26 1.23 -1.16 1.19
CA LEU A 26 1.18 0.10 0.46
C LEU A 26 2.49 0.32 -0.32
N CYS A 27 2.41 0.88 -1.53
CA CYS A 27 3.62 1.01 -2.36
C CYS A 27 4.68 1.95 -1.76
N SER A 28 4.32 2.94 -0.92
CA SER A 28 5.28 3.73 -0.13
C SER A 28 6.14 2.87 0.80
N SER A 29 5.63 1.73 1.27
CA SER A 29 6.40 0.82 2.13
C SER A 29 7.55 0.15 1.37
N CYS A 30 7.44 0.03 0.04
CA CYS A 30 8.51 -0.53 -0.78
C CYS A 30 9.71 0.42 -0.88
N ASP A 31 9.50 1.73 -0.82
CA ASP A 31 10.58 2.72 -0.87
C ASP A 31 11.41 2.73 0.44
N LEU A 32 10.78 2.35 1.57
CA LEU A 32 11.46 2.22 2.87
C LEU A 32 12.37 0.99 2.96
N LEU A 33 12.21 -0.01 2.09
CA LEU A 33 13.04 -1.23 2.10
C LEU A 33 14.53 -0.90 1.92
N GLY A 34 14.86 0.20 1.23
CA GLY A 34 16.23 0.67 1.05
C GLY A 34 16.93 1.02 2.37
N GLU A 35 16.19 1.58 3.32
CA GLU A 35 16.73 1.96 4.64
C GLU A 35 17.15 0.75 5.47
N PHE A 36 16.54 -0.41 5.23
CA PHE A 36 16.83 -1.66 5.94
C PHE A 36 17.77 -2.60 5.16
N SER A 37 18.40 -2.11 4.08
CA SER A 37 19.20 -2.95 3.17
C SER A 37 18.41 -4.11 2.54
N LEU A 38 17.10 -3.92 2.32
CA LEU A 38 16.17 -4.90 1.74
C LEU A 38 15.81 -4.60 0.27
N MET A 39 16.62 -3.80 -0.44
CA MET A 39 16.38 -3.41 -1.85
C MET A 39 16.10 -4.58 -2.81
N GLN A 40 16.69 -5.74 -2.54
CA GLN A 40 16.46 -6.97 -3.30
C GLN A 40 15.00 -7.48 -3.27
N LEU A 41 14.20 -7.04 -2.28
CA LEU A 41 12.78 -7.33 -2.15
C LEU A 41 11.89 -6.29 -2.85
N GLU A 42 12.41 -5.12 -3.21
CA GLU A 42 11.67 -4.04 -3.89
C GLU A 42 10.87 -4.52 -5.12
N PRO A 43 11.44 -5.30 -6.08
CA PRO A 43 10.69 -5.72 -7.26
C PRO A 43 9.55 -6.71 -6.94
N PHE A 44 9.63 -7.41 -5.81
CA PHE A 44 8.57 -8.29 -5.32
C PHE A 44 7.51 -7.49 -4.55
N CYS A 45 7.96 -6.56 -3.71
CA CYS A 45 7.10 -5.62 -2.99
C CYS A 45 6.20 -4.84 -3.95
N ARG A 46 6.75 -4.32 -5.06
CA ARG A 46 5.98 -3.57 -6.07
C ARG A 46 4.93 -4.39 -6.82
N LYS A 47 5.04 -5.72 -6.83
CA LYS A 47 4.02 -6.61 -7.42
C LYS A 47 2.88 -6.92 -6.46
N CYS A 48 3.12 -6.72 -5.16
CA CYS A 48 2.19 -7.05 -4.07
C CYS A 48 1.56 -5.82 -3.41
N CYS A 49 2.06 -4.62 -3.72
CA CYS A 49 1.60 -3.39 -3.09
C CYS A 49 0.39 -2.81 -3.81
N GLN A 50 -0.47 -2.15 -3.05
CA GLN A 50 -1.55 -1.33 -3.54
C GLN A 50 -1.08 0.12 -3.65
N GLU A 51 -1.36 0.75 -4.79
CA GLU A 51 -1.19 2.20 -4.93
C GLU A 51 -2.01 2.92 -3.87
N GLU A 52 -1.33 3.77 -3.12
CA GLU A 52 -1.99 4.66 -2.20
C GLU A 52 -2.80 5.65 -3.02
N ALA A 53 -4.11 5.71 -2.78
CA ALA A 53 -4.89 6.84 -3.21
C ALA A 53 -4.19 8.08 -2.66
N GLN A 54 -3.74 8.96 -3.57
CA GLN A 54 -3.20 10.25 -3.18
C GLN A 54 -4.19 10.85 -2.17
N PHE A 55 -3.75 11.01 -0.92
CA PHE A 55 -4.54 11.70 0.08
C PHE A 55 -4.98 13.00 -0.59
N GLU A 56 -6.29 13.15 -0.82
CA GLU A 56 -6.88 14.42 -1.22
C GLU A 56 -6.17 15.47 -0.39
N SER A 57 -5.47 16.38 -1.08
CA SER A 57 -4.68 17.47 -0.52
C SER A 57 -5.19 17.82 0.87
N ARG A 58 -4.46 17.38 1.90
CA ARG A 58 -4.87 17.35 3.30
C ARG A 58 -5.70 18.59 3.60
N LYS A 59 -7.04 18.47 3.63
CA LYS A 59 -7.92 19.62 3.87
C LYS A 59 -7.53 20.16 5.24
N LEU A 60 -6.88 21.33 5.25
CA LEU A 60 -6.48 22.00 6.47
C LEU A 60 -7.75 22.54 7.12
N TYR A 61 -8.31 21.81 8.07
CA TYR A 61 -9.40 22.30 8.90
C TYR A 61 -8.79 23.22 9.97
N PRO A 62 -9.27 24.46 10.12
CA PRO A 62 -8.65 25.48 10.97
C PRO A 62 -8.70 25.18 12.48
N GLY A 63 -9.30 24.05 12.88
CA GLY A 63 -9.34 23.59 14.26
C GLY A 63 -10.65 22.86 14.56
N ALA A 64 -10.69 22.18 15.70
CA ALA A 64 -11.90 21.60 16.28
C ALA A 64 -11.97 21.98 17.77
N ILE A 65 -13.15 22.33 18.26
CA ILE A 65 -13.40 22.63 19.68
C ILE A 65 -14.03 21.37 20.29
N LEU A 66 -13.44 20.87 21.39
CA LEU A 66 -13.98 19.76 22.16
C LEU A 66 -14.81 20.32 23.32
N GLU A 67 -16.12 20.14 23.29
CA GLU A 67 -17.01 20.49 24.39
C GLU A 67 -17.36 19.24 25.22
N VAL A 68 -17.32 19.36 26.54
CA VAL A 68 -17.80 18.34 27.48
C VAL A 68 -19.16 18.77 28.02
N CYS A 69 -20.20 17.97 27.80
CA CYS A 69 -21.50 18.19 28.42
C CYS A 69 -21.41 17.86 29.91
N GLY A 70 -21.79 18.84 30.75
CA GLY A 70 -21.98 18.67 32.19
C GLY A 70 -23.40 18.27 32.55
#